data_AF-A0A821DR26-F1
#
_entry.id   AF-A0A821DR26-F1
#
_cell.length_a   1.000
_cell.length_b   1.000
_cell.length_c   1.000
_cell.angle_alpha   90.00
_cell.angle_beta   90.00
_cell.angle_gamma   90.00
#
_symmetry.space_group_name_H-M   'P 1'
#
loop_
_entity.id
_entity.type
_entity.pdbx_description
1 polymer ?
#
loop_
_entity_poly.entity_id
_entity_poly.type
_entity_poly.pdbx_seq_one_letter_code
_entity_poly.pdbx_strand_id
1 'polypeptide(L)' 'MGTQLISSGSDGLLKLWDLKTSTCVKSIDAHEGKIWGMTASTNESLLVTCASDSSVIVWR' A
#
# COMPACT_ATOMS: atom_id res chain seq x y z
N MET A 1 -4.10 6.46 17.47
CA MET A 1 -4.63 7.28 16.36
C MET A 1 -3.70 7.09 15.17
N GLY A 2 -4.13 6.21 14.26
CA GLY A 2 -3.41 5.86 13.03
C GLY A 2 -3.08 7.12 12.24
N THR A 3 -1.80 7.41 12.12
CA THR A 3 -1.27 8.61 11.43
C THR A 3 -0.45 8.23 10.22
N GLN A 4 -0.56 6.97 9.79
CA GLN A 4 0.08 6.45 8.61
C GLN A 4 -0.95 6.28 7.50
N LEU A 5 -0.58 6.68 6.29
CA LEU A 5 -1.40 6.54 5.10
C LEU A 5 -0.63 5.72 4.09
N ILE A 6 -1.33 4.80 3.42
CA ILE A 6 -0.76 4.01 2.34
C ILE A 6 -1.46 4.43 1.05
N SER A 7 -0.66 4.65 0.01
CA SER A 7 -1.15 4.94 -1.34
C SER A 7 -0.57 3.93 -2.32
N SER A 8 -1.37 3.45 -3.26
CA SER A 8 -0.95 2.60 -4.37
C SER A 8 -1.02 3.36 -5.71
N GLY A 9 -0.16 2.98 -6.65
CA GLY A 9 -0.03 3.65 -7.94
C GLY A 9 -0.13 2.73 -9.15
N SER A 10 -0.12 3.37 -10.33
CA SER A 10 -0.06 2.68 -11.63
C SER A 10 1.33 2.14 -11.95
N ASP A 11 2.33 2.61 -11.21
CA ASP A 11 3.73 2.23 -11.25
C ASP A 11 4.02 0.94 -10.46
N GLY A 12 3.02 0.31 -9.84
CA GLY A 12 3.20 -0.92 -9.06
C GLY A 12 3.77 -0.66 -7.65
N LEU A 13 4.01 0.60 -7.32
CA LEU A 13 4.59 1.00 -6.05
C LEU A 13 3.51 1.25 -4.99
N LEU A 14 3.85 0.85 -3.78
CA LEU A 14 3.14 1.18 -2.54
C LEU A 14 3.96 2.21 -1.78
N LYS A 15 3.37 3.35 -1.44
CA LYS A 15 4.02 4.39 -0.64
C LYS A 15 3.36 4.52 0.72
N LEU A 16 4.19 4.48 1.76
CA LEU A 16 3.82 4.71 3.14
C LEU A 16 4.17 6.14 3.53
N TRP A 17 3.18 6.85 4.02
CA TRP A 17 3.26 8.25 4.42
C TRP A 17 3.01 8.37 5.91
N ASP A 18 3.80 9.18 6.58
CA ASP A 18 3.50 9.63 7.94
C ASP A 18 2.86 11.02 7.85
N LEU A 19 1.59 11.09 8.24
CA LEU A 19 0.80 12.32 8.21
C LEU A 19 1.24 13.32 9.28
N LYS A 20 1.88 12.88 10.37
CA LYS A 20 2.38 13.82 11.40
C LYS A 20 3.53 14.66 10.85
N THR A 21 4.42 14.03 10.10
CA THR A 21 5.58 14.68 9.50
C THR A 21 5.33 15.12 8.06
N SER A 22 4.22 14.67 7.46
CA SER A 22 3.89 14.85 6.04
C SER A 22 5.01 14.33 5.11
N THR A 23 5.67 13.26 5.51
CA THR A 23 6.79 12.68 4.76
C THR A 23 6.48 11.29 4.24
N CYS A 24 7.05 10.95 3.08
CA CYS A 24 7.06 9.60 2.56
C CYS A 24 8.11 8.80 3.35
N VAL A 25 7.65 7.92 4.22
CA VAL A 25 8.50 7.07 5.07
C VAL A 25 9.13 5.96 4.24
N LYS A 26 8.35 5.36 3.33
CA LYS A 26 8.81 4.20 2.57
C LYS A 26 8.14 4.12 1.21
N SER A 27 8.92 3.75 0.20
CA SER A 27 8.42 3.29 -1.09
C SER A 27 8.72 1.81 -1.19
N ILE A 28 7.70 1.01 -1.48
CA ILE A 28 7.75 -0.44 -1.51
C ILE A 28 7.43 -0.84 -2.94
N ASP A 29 8.35 -1.57 -3.55
CA ASP A 29 8.13 -2.19 -4.84
C ASP A 29 7.33 -3.48 -4.61
N ALA A 30 6.03 -3.39 -4.85
CA ALA A 30 5.09 -4.42 -4.46
C ALA A 30 4.66 -5.27 -5.66
N HIS A 31 4.37 -4.63 -6.78
CA HIS A 31 3.79 -5.27 -7.95
C HIS A 31 4.55 -4.83 -9.20
N GLU A 32 4.72 -5.74 -10.17
CA GLU A 32 5.33 -5.39 -11.46
C GLU A 32 4.34 -4.66 -12.39
N GLY A 33 3.06 -4.62 -12.01
CA GLY A 33 1.98 -4.01 -12.78
C GLY A 33 1.19 -2.97 -11.99
N LYS A 34 0.33 -2.24 -12.69
CA LYS A 34 -0.62 -1.29 -12.09
C LYS A 34 -1.44 -1.99 -11.01
N ILE A 35 -1.44 -1.39 -9.81
CA ILE A 35 -2.30 -1.79 -8.71
C ILE A 35 -3.71 -1.26 -8.99
N TRP A 36 -4.70 -2.15 -8.92
CA TRP A 36 -6.10 -1.82 -9.18
C TRP A 36 -6.91 -1.68 -7.92
N GLY A 37 -6.52 -2.39 -6.87
CA GLY A 37 -7.25 -2.41 -5.60
C GLY A 37 -6.32 -2.55 -4.42
N MET A 38 -6.72 -1.89 -3.34
CA MET A 38 -6.07 -1.99 -2.04
C MET A 38 -7.15 -1.95 -0.97
N THR A 39 -7.08 -2.86 0.00
CA THR A 39 -7.99 -2.88 1.14
C THR A 39 -7.20 -3.13 2.43
N ALA A 40 -7.65 -2.52 3.52
CA ALA A 40 -7.06 -2.67 4.84
C ALA A 40 -8.09 -3.25 5.80
N SER A 41 -7.63 -4.10 6.72
CA SER A 41 -8.45 -4.58 7.82
C SER A 41 -8.72 -3.45 8.81
N THR A 42 -9.90 -3.46 9.42
CA THR A 42 -10.32 -2.49 10.45
C THR A 42 -9.44 -2.51 11.70
N ASN A 43 -8.73 -3.61 11.95
CA ASN A 43 -7.75 -3.72 13.03
C ASN A 43 -6.32 -3.33 12.61
N GLU A 44 -6.12 -2.78 11.41
CA GLU A 44 -4.82 -2.39 10.84
C GLU A 44 -3.80 -3.55 10.74
N SER A 45 -4.20 -4.78 11.06
CA SER A 45 -3.31 -5.97 11.10
C SER A 45 -3.09 -6.61 9.73
N LEU A 46 -3.80 -6.14 8.70
CA LEU A 46 -3.75 -6.75 7.39
C LEU A 46 -4.00 -5.71 6.30
N LEU A 47 -3.15 -5.71 5.29
CA LEU A 47 -3.34 -4.97 4.05
C LEU A 47 -3.32 -5.97 2.89
N VAL A 48 -4.23 -5.82 1.94
CA VAL A 48 -4.26 -6.63 0.72
C VAL A 48 -4.20 -5.71 -0.48
N THR A 49 -3.32 -6.04 -1.42
CA THR A 49 -3.19 -5.35 -2.70
C THR A 49 -3.35 -6.33 -3.86
N CYS A 50 -4.00 -5.86 -4.93
CA CYS A 50 -4.16 -6.62 -6.16
C CYS A 50 -3.77 -5.77 -7.38
N ALA A 51 -3.06 -6.37 -8.32
CA ALA A 51 -2.54 -5.69 -9.49
C ALA A 51 -2.80 -6.46 -10.79
N SER A 52 -2.43 -5.82 -11.90
CA SER A 52 -2.52 -6.36 -13.27
C SER A 52 -1.53 -7.49 -13.56
N ASP A 53 -0.53 -7.68 -12.71
CA ASP A 53 0.45 -8.78 -12.77
C ASP A 53 -0.16 -10.14 -12.36
N SER A 54 -1.48 -10.22 -12.22
CA SER A 54 -2.23 -11.40 -11.74
C SER A 54 -1.85 -11.84 -10.33
N SER A 55 -1.20 -10.97 -9.56
CA SER A 55 -0.75 -11.26 -8.20
C SER A 55 -1.59 -10.50 -7.17
N VAL A 56 -1.81 -11.17 -6.04
CA VAL A 56 -2.43 -10.59 -4.85
C VAL A 56 -1.44 -10.74 -3.70
N ILE A 57 -1.06 -9.63 -3.09
CA ILE A 57 -0.11 -9.60 -1.99
C ILE A 57 -0.83 -9.25 -0.70
N VAL A 58 -0.51 -10.00 0.35
CA VAL A 58 -1.06 -9.83 1.68
C VAL A 58 0.07 -9.43 2.62
N TRP A 59 -0.08 -8.28 3.25
CA TRP A 59 0.88 -7.71 4.17
C TRP A 59 0.38 -7.86 5.61
N ARG A 60 1.28 -8.21 6.53
CA ARG A 60 1.05 -8.34 7.98
C ARG A 60 2.17 -7.67 8.75
#